data_AF-A0A109LQ67-F1
#
_entry.id   AF-A0A109LQ67-F1
#
_cell.length_a   1.000
_cell.length_b   1.000
_cell.length_c   1.000
_cell.angle_alpha   90.00
_cell.angle_beta   90.00
_cell.angle_gamma   90.00
#
_symmetry.space_group_name_H-M   'P 1'
#
loop_
_entity.id
_entity.type
_entity.pdbx_description
1 polymer ?
#
loop_
_entity_poly.entity_id
_entity_poly.type
_entity_poly.pdbx_seq_one_letter_code
_entity_poly.pdbx_strand_id
1 'polypeptide(L)'
;MEELDSIGEALRYEWDSAEDRLEIWHVLSDLPNDPSNSLKVLRGKADHGSTLAMICLADILIHGDHGMEQNVPDAIALLRKAADRGSVEGRFRLAQQLELDDDVAQAEKEYIHLADLGYSPAMYRLARIQWPGVGKISNRESAYSYLQLAAEKGHMYARIRLAQLKRKGEFGMSMRLVGIFETIALFVPMIFLFLKYPSTDLLRR
;
A
#
# COMPACT_ATOMS: atom_id res chain seq x y z
N MET A 1 14.50 -9.50 -2.61
CA MET A 1 13.24 -9.53 -3.38
C MET A 1 12.05 -9.08 -2.53
N GLU A 2 11.94 -9.49 -1.25
CA GLU A 2 10.85 -9.06 -0.35
C GLU A 2 10.80 -7.55 -0.03
N GLU A 3 11.95 -6.84 0.05
CA GLU A 3 11.98 -5.40 0.38
C GLU A 3 11.56 -4.49 -0.79
N LEU A 4 11.92 -4.86 -2.03
CA LEU A 4 11.51 -4.13 -3.24
C LEU A 4 10.00 -4.26 -3.48
N ASP A 5 9.39 -5.38 -3.08
CA ASP A 5 7.94 -5.58 -3.18
C ASP A 5 7.18 -4.72 -2.16
N SER A 6 7.70 -4.56 -0.94
CA SER A 6 7.11 -3.68 0.09
C SER A 6 7.09 -2.20 -0.34
N ILE A 7 8.21 -1.73 -0.90
CA ILE A 7 8.34 -0.36 -1.44
C ILE A 7 7.50 -0.21 -2.72
N GLY A 8 7.55 -1.20 -3.62
CA GLY A 8 6.83 -1.19 -4.89
C GLY A 8 5.31 -1.23 -4.75
N GLU A 9 4.78 -1.84 -3.69
CA GLU A 9 3.32 -1.89 -3.45
C GLU A 9 2.78 -0.57 -2.90
N ALA A 10 3.60 0.18 -2.15
CA ALA A 10 3.27 1.52 -1.67
C ALA A 10 3.43 2.59 -2.77
N LEU A 11 4.46 2.48 -3.61
CA LEU A 11 4.67 3.39 -4.74
C LEU A 11 3.66 3.16 -5.88
N ARG A 12 2.99 2.00 -5.94
CA ARG A 12 2.23 1.52 -7.12
C ARG A 12 1.29 2.57 -7.75
N TYR A 13 0.59 3.39 -6.97
CA TYR A 13 -0.33 4.40 -7.51
C TYR A 13 0.37 5.54 -8.25
N GLU A 14 1.42 6.11 -7.67
CA GLU A 14 2.16 7.21 -8.31
C GLU A 14 3.15 6.68 -9.36
N TRP A 15 3.70 5.49 -9.09
CA TRP A 15 4.54 4.71 -9.97
C TRP A 15 3.84 4.38 -11.29
N ASP A 16 2.55 4.05 -11.28
CA ASP A 16 1.80 3.76 -12.50
C ASP A 16 1.56 5.00 -13.38
N SER A 17 1.59 6.22 -12.80
CA SER A 17 1.41 7.49 -13.52
C SER A 17 2.69 8.27 -13.83
N ALA A 18 3.82 7.89 -13.24
CA ALA A 18 5.07 8.63 -13.37
C ALA A 18 5.75 8.35 -14.73
N GLU A 19 6.03 9.42 -15.49
CA GLU A 19 6.71 9.33 -16.79
C GLU A 19 8.11 8.71 -16.68
N ASP A 20 8.78 8.94 -15.55
CA ASP A 20 10.13 8.49 -15.25
C ASP A 20 10.21 7.18 -14.46
N ARG A 21 9.06 6.49 -14.28
CA ARG A 21 8.94 5.21 -13.58
C ARG A 21 9.96 4.16 -14.04
N LEU A 22 10.08 3.95 -15.35
CA LEU A 22 10.94 2.90 -15.90
C LEU A 22 12.41 3.20 -15.60
N GLU A 23 12.81 4.46 -15.74
CA GLU A 23 14.18 4.88 -15.44
C GLU A 23 14.48 4.75 -13.95
N ILE A 24 13.54 5.15 -13.09
CA ILE A 24 13.67 4.97 -11.63
C ILE A 24 13.72 3.47 -11.28
N TRP A 25 12.95 2.62 -11.94
CA TRP A 25 12.99 1.17 -11.73
C TRP A 25 14.37 0.59 -12.02
N HIS A 26 14.98 0.97 -13.15
CA HIS A 26 16.33 0.52 -13.49
C HIS A 26 17.34 1.00 -12.45
N VAL A 27 17.27 2.27 -12.07
CA VAL A 27 18.16 2.84 -11.05
C VAL A 27 18.00 2.14 -9.70
N LEU A 28 16.78 1.82 -9.27
CA LEU A 28 16.54 1.07 -8.04
C LEU A 28 16.98 -0.39 -8.13
N SER A 29 16.89 -1.00 -9.31
CA SER A 29 17.36 -2.37 -9.55
C SER A 29 18.88 -2.47 -9.48
N ASP A 30 19.58 -1.43 -9.95
CA ASP A 30 21.03 -1.34 -9.93
C ASP A 30 21.58 -0.80 -8.60
N LEU A 31 20.71 -0.23 -7.75
CA LEU A 31 21.06 0.37 -6.45
C LEU A 31 21.87 -0.56 -5.53
N PRO A 32 21.61 -1.88 -5.42
CA PRO A 32 22.45 -2.78 -4.62
C PRO A 32 23.84 -3.02 -5.20
N ASN A 33 23.99 -2.93 -6.53
CA ASN A 33 25.23 -3.22 -7.24
C ASN A 33 26.14 -1.98 -7.35
N ASP A 34 25.54 -0.81 -7.60
CA ASP A 34 26.23 0.49 -7.65
C ASP A 34 25.42 1.57 -6.91
N PRO A 35 25.50 1.60 -5.56
CA PRO A 35 24.80 2.58 -4.75
C PRO A 35 25.17 4.03 -5.10
N SER A 36 26.45 4.29 -5.34
CA SER A 36 26.97 5.64 -5.53
C SER A 36 26.39 6.29 -6.79
N ASN A 37 26.44 5.57 -7.91
CA ASN A 37 25.89 6.07 -9.16
C ASN A 37 24.35 6.15 -9.11
N SER A 38 23.70 5.13 -8.56
CA SER A 38 22.24 5.09 -8.48
C SER A 38 21.67 6.24 -7.64
N LEU A 39 22.30 6.53 -6.50
CA LEU A 39 21.92 7.67 -5.66
C LEU A 39 22.19 9.01 -6.32
N LYS A 40 23.26 9.12 -7.11
CA LYS A 40 23.55 10.31 -7.91
C LYS A 40 22.46 10.55 -8.97
N VAL A 41 22.04 9.49 -9.66
CA VAL A 41 20.95 9.57 -10.66
C VAL A 41 19.62 9.91 -10.00
N LEU A 42 19.28 9.27 -8.86
CA LEU A 42 18.07 9.59 -8.10
C LEU A 42 18.03 11.04 -7.64
N ARG A 43 19.14 11.56 -7.09
CA ARG A 43 19.26 12.97 -6.72
C ARG A 43 19.06 13.89 -7.91
N GLY A 44 19.71 13.59 -9.03
CA GLY A 44 19.50 14.32 -10.27
C GLY A 44 18.02 14.36 -10.66
N LYS A 45 17.32 13.23 -10.64
CA LYS A 45 15.88 13.18 -10.96
C LYS A 45 15.01 13.96 -9.97
N ALA A 46 15.30 13.84 -8.67
CA ALA A 46 14.63 14.62 -7.64
C ALA A 46 14.82 16.12 -7.84
N ASP A 47 16.02 16.57 -8.20
CA ASP A 47 16.34 17.98 -8.48
C ASP A 47 15.61 18.49 -9.73
N HIS A 48 15.37 17.61 -10.72
CA HIS A 48 14.56 17.93 -11.91
C HIS A 48 13.05 17.85 -11.64
N GLY A 49 12.64 17.61 -10.39
CA GLY A 49 11.23 17.71 -9.96
C GLY A 49 10.45 16.41 -10.02
N SER A 50 11.11 15.26 -10.18
CA SER A 50 10.48 13.94 -10.05
C SER A 50 9.99 13.70 -8.63
N THR A 51 8.68 13.65 -8.43
CA THR A 51 8.08 13.31 -7.12
C THR A 51 8.43 11.90 -6.70
N LEU A 52 8.50 10.98 -7.66
CA LEU A 52 8.85 9.59 -7.39
C LEU A 52 10.30 9.44 -6.92
N ALA A 53 11.25 10.12 -7.56
CA ALA A 53 12.64 10.11 -7.12
C ALA A 53 12.81 10.74 -5.73
N MET A 54 12.06 11.81 -5.42
CA MET A 54 12.03 12.40 -4.08
C MET A 54 11.54 11.39 -3.03
N ILE A 55 10.47 10.63 -3.31
CA ILE A 55 9.95 9.61 -2.40
C ILE A 55 10.96 8.49 -2.20
N CYS A 56 11.53 7.94 -3.29
CA CYS A 56 12.52 6.87 -3.18
C CYS A 56 13.76 7.31 -2.39
N LEU A 57 14.26 8.53 -2.63
CA LEU A 57 15.38 9.07 -1.88
C LEU A 57 15.03 9.29 -0.40
N ALA A 58 13.82 9.75 -0.11
CA ALA A 58 13.33 9.88 1.26
C ALA A 58 13.26 8.52 1.98
N ASP A 59 12.73 7.49 1.31
CA ASP A 59 12.66 6.13 1.87
C ASP A 59 14.08 5.60 2.20
N ILE A 60 15.05 5.81 1.31
CA ILE A 60 16.46 5.43 1.57
C ILE A 60 17.03 6.17 2.80
N LEU A 61 16.74 7.47 2.94
CA LEU A 61 17.20 8.28 4.08
C LEU A 61 16.48 7.92 5.39
N ILE A 62 15.22 7.46 5.33
CA ILE A 62 14.47 7.01 6.52
C ILE A 62 15.07 5.74 7.10
N HIS A 63 15.54 4.82 6.26
CA HIS A 63 16.05 3.52 6.69
C HIS A 63 17.58 3.52 6.89
N GLY A 64 18.30 4.42 6.21
CA GLY A 64 19.78 4.44 6.25
C GLY A 64 20.39 3.31 5.43
N ASP A 65 19.87 3.10 4.22
CA ASP A 65 20.26 1.99 3.35
C ASP A 65 21.35 2.36 2.33
N HIS A 66 21.93 1.34 1.70
CA HIS A 66 22.83 1.49 0.54
C HIS A 66 24.05 2.40 0.80
N GLY A 67 24.57 2.38 2.03
CA GLY A 67 25.74 3.17 2.43
C GLY A 67 25.43 4.63 2.78
N MET A 68 24.15 5.00 2.89
CA MET A 68 23.72 6.28 3.45
C MET A 68 23.44 6.13 4.94
N GLU A 69 23.77 7.17 5.72
CA GLU A 69 23.31 7.27 7.10
C GLU A 69 21.83 7.66 7.14
N GLN A 70 21.13 7.21 8.17
CA GLN A 70 19.76 7.60 8.42
C GLN A 70 19.66 9.12 8.64
N ASN A 71 18.75 9.78 7.93
CA ASN A 71 18.47 11.20 8.07
C ASN A 71 16.99 11.49 7.79
N VAL A 72 16.18 11.27 8.82
CA VAL A 72 14.72 11.51 8.80
C VAL A 72 14.38 12.99 8.49
N PRO A 73 15.08 14.00 9.04
CA PRO A 73 14.79 15.40 8.70
C PRO A 73 14.88 15.71 7.19
N ASP A 74 15.94 15.25 6.53
CA ASP A 74 16.11 15.45 5.08
C ASP A 74 15.09 14.65 4.28
N ALA A 75 14.73 13.45 4.74
CA ALA A 75 13.66 12.66 4.15
C ALA A 75 12.31 13.38 4.22
N ILE A 76 11.94 13.94 5.38
CA ILE A 76 10.72 14.73 5.55
C ILE A 76 10.72 15.95 4.62
N ALA A 77 11.87 16.61 4.45
CA ALA A 77 12.00 17.73 3.52
C ALA A 77 11.74 17.32 2.06
N LEU A 78 12.24 16.15 1.63
CA LEU A 78 11.97 15.59 0.30
C LEU A 78 10.51 15.20 0.13
N LEU A 79 9.90 14.54 1.12
CA LEU A 79 8.49 14.17 1.08
C LEU A 79 7.57 15.39 1.04
N ARG A 80 7.92 16.47 1.76
CA ARG A 80 7.22 17.75 1.69
C ARG A 80 7.31 18.36 0.30
N LYS A 81 8.50 18.39 -0.30
CA LYS A 81 8.66 18.84 -1.70
C LYS A 81 7.82 18.00 -2.67
N ALA A 82 7.75 16.68 -2.48
CA ALA A 82 6.92 15.82 -3.31
C ALA A 82 5.42 16.15 -3.13
N ALA A 83 4.96 16.29 -1.88
CA ALA A 83 3.58 16.64 -1.56
C ALA A 83 3.17 18.02 -2.10
N ASP A 84 4.05 19.03 -1.99
CA ASP A 84 3.83 20.39 -2.50
C ASP A 84 3.70 20.41 -4.03
N ARG A 85 4.27 19.41 -4.72
CA ARG A 85 4.12 19.19 -6.16
C ARG A 85 2.87 18.38 -6.53
N GLY A 86 2.02 18.06 -5.55
CA GLY A 86 0.78 17.32 -5.75
C GLY A 86 0.89 15.81 -5.61
N SER A 87 2.03 15.28 -5.14
CA SER A 87 2.16 13.84 -4.92
C SER A 87 1.29 13.37 -3.76
N VAL A 88 0.34 12.50 -4.08
CA VAL A 88 -0.54 11.85 -3.09
C VAL A 88 0.28 10.91 -2.22
N GLU A 89 1.26 10.21 -2.81
CA GLU A 89 2.12 9.29 -2.07
C GLU A 89 3.11 10.01 -1.16
N GLY A 90 3.69 11.13 -1.61
CA GLY A 90 4.53 11.98 -0.77
C GLY A 90 3.78 12.48 0.47
N ARG A 91 2.52 12.91 0.29
CA ARG A 91 1.65 13.33 1.40
C ARG A 91 1.29 12.17 2.32
N PHE A 92 1.03 10.98 1.78
CA PHE A 92 0.79 9.77 2.56
C PHE A 92 2.00 9.38 3.42
N ARG A 93 3.21 9.44 2.87
CA ARG A 93 4.47 9.18 3.59
C ARG A 93 4.70 10.18 4.72
N LEU A 94 4.37 11.47 4.53
CA LEU A 94 4.39 12.46 5.61
C LEU A 94 3.43 12.09 6.75
N ALA A 95 2.22 11.65 6.42
CA ALA A 95 1.26 11.20 7.43
C ALA A 95 1.77 9.96 8.21
N GLN A 96 2.51 9.06 7.55
CA GLN A 96 3.18 7.95 8.25
C GLN A 96 4.28 8.42 9.20
N GLN A 97 5.03 9.47 8.86
CA GLN A 97 5.99 10.05 9.79
C GLN A 97 5.30 10.69 11.01
N LEU A 98 4.16 11.37 10.80
CA LEU A 98 3.33 11.88 11.92
C LEU A 98 2.81 10.75 12.81
N GLU A 99 2.40 9.60 12.24
CA GLU A 99 2.00 8.41 12.99
C GLU A 99 3.14 7.89 13.88
N LEU A 100 4.38 7.91 13.36
CA LEU A 100 5.59 7.46 14.07
C LEU A 100 6.04 8.45 15.16
N ASP A 101 5.89 9.75 14.91
CA ASP A 101 6.17 10.83 15.88
C ASP A 101 5.10 10.96 16.99
N ASP A 102 4.22 9.96 17.08
CA ASP A 102 3.17 9.84 18.09
C ASP A 102 2.02 10.85 17.96
N ASP A 103 2.00 11.66 16.89
CA ASP A 103 0.91 12.58 16.51
C ASP A 103 -0.14 11.88 15.63
N VAL A 104 -0.74 10.85 16.22
CA VAL A 104 -1.76 10.01 15.57
C VAL A 104 -2.99 10.81 15.16
N ALA A 105 -3.34 11.87 15.91
CA ALA A 105 -4.50 12.71 15.61
C ALA A 105 -4.30 13.54 14.35
N GLN A 106 -3.10 14.07 14.13
CA GLN A 106 -2.78 14.78 12.90
C GLN A 106 -2.62 13.81 11.72
N ALA A 107 -1.98 12.65 11.94
CA ALA A 107 -1.90 11.59 10.94
C ALA A 107 -3.30 11.11 10.48
N GLU A 108 -4.23 10.93 11.41
CA GLU A 108 -5.62 10.53 11.10
C GLU A 108 -6.30 11.53 10.16
N LYS A 109 -6.17 12.84 10.43
CA LYS A 109 -6.74 13.89 9.59
C LYS A 109 -6.19 13.84 8.17
N GLU A 110 -4.88 13.65 8.02
CA GLU A 110 -4.26 13.50 6.69
C GLU A 110 -4.72 12.22 6.00
N TYR A 111 -4.86 11.10 6.71
CA TYR A 111 -5.38 9.86 6.13
C TYR A 111 -6.84 9.96 5.70
N ILE A 112 -7.70 10.65 6.48
CA ILE A 112 -9.08 10.92 6.08
C ILE A 112 -9.09 11.72 4.78
N HIS A 113 -8.30 12.79 4.71
CA HIS A 113 -8.21 13.60 3.50
C HIS A 113 -7.75 12.79 2.28
N LEU A 114 -6.73 11.94 2.44
CA LEU A 114 -6.26 11.05 1.36
C LEU A 114 -7.29 9.97 1.00
N ALA A 115 -8.04 9.46 1.98
CA ALA A 115 -9.13 8.52 1.75
C ALA A 115 -10.28 9.18 0.96
N ASP A 116 -10.61 10.44 1.23
CA ASP A 116 -11.60 11.21 0.48
C ASP A 116 -11.18 11.41 -0.99
N LEU A 117 -9.87 11.51 -1.24
CA LEU A 117 -9.29 11.51 -2.59
C LEU A 117 -9.29 10.12 -3.26
N GLY A 118 -9.76 9.08 -2.57
CA GLY A 118 -9.82 7.71 -3.08
C GLY A 118 -8.54 6.91 -2.91
N TYR A 119 -7.58 7.39 -2.11
CA TYR A 119 -6.30 6.72 -1.94
C TYR A 119 -6.42 5.46 -1.06
N SER A 120 -6.40 4.29 -1.68
CA SER A 120 -6.65 3.01 -1.00
C SER A 120 -5.62 2.64 0.08
N PRO A 121 -4.31 3.00 -0.02
CA PRO A 121 -3.36 2.80 1.07
C PRO A 121 -3.70 3.63 2.31
N ALA A 122 -4.18 4.87 2.14
CA ALA A 122 -4.62 5.71 3.25
C ALA A 122 -5.85 5.13 3.94
N MET A 123 -6.84 4.64 3.19
CA MET A 123 -8.01 3.95 3.76
C MET A 123 -7.60 2.74 4.61
N TYR A 124 -6.63 1.93 4.13
CA TYR A 124 -6.11 0.80 4.89
C TYR A 124 -5.38 1.23 6.16
N ARG A 125 -4.54 2.27 6.09
CA ARG A 125 -3.86 2.82 7.29
C ARG A 125 -4.86 3.39 8.29
N LEU A 126 -5.86 4.14 7.83
CA LEU A 126 -6.93 4.68 8.66
C LEU A 126 -7.70 3.57 9.39
N ALA A 127 -8.07 2.51 8.67
CA ALA A 127 -8.67 1.32 9.27
C ALA A 127 -7.78 0.68 10.34
N ARG A 128 -6.45 0.67 10.15
CA ARG A 128 -5.50 0.09 11.09
C ARG A 128 -5.37 0.94 12.37
N ILE A 129 -5.29 2.26 12.26
CA ILE A 129 -5.18 3.15 13.43
C ILE A 129 -6.49 3.30 14.20
N GLN A 130 -7.63 3.06 13.56
CA GLN A 130 -8.94 3.02 14.22
C GLN A 130 -9.29 1.63 14.79
N TRP A 131 -8.48 0.61 14.48
CA TRP A 131 -8.74 -0.75 14.90
C TRP A 131 -8.46 -0.92 16.41
N PRO A 132 -9.42 -1.47 17.19
CA PRO A 132 -9.24 -1.69 18.62
C PRO A 132 -8.00 -2.55 18.91
N GLY A 133 -7.14 -2.08 19.84
CA GLY A 133 -5.96 -2.82 20.29
C GLY A 133 -4.72 -2.69 19.40
N VAL A 134 -4.79 -1.96 18.29
CA VAL A 134 -3.62 -1.64 17.45
C VAL A 134 -3.36 -0.13 17.42
N GLY A 135 -4.40 0.70 17.38
CA GLY A 135 -4.25 2.15 17.38
C GLY A 135 -4.75 2.84 18.65
N LYS A 136 -4.46 4.13 18.77
CA LYS A 136 -4.84 4.98 19.91
C LYS A 136 -6.31 5.40 19.90
N ILE A 137 -6.97 5.32 18.74
CA ILE A 137 -8.36 5.71 18.53
C ILE A 137 -9.14 4.43 18.21
N SER A 138 -10.23 4.17 18.93
CA SER A 138 -10.97 2.91 18.80
C SER A 138 -12.36 3.20 18.23
N ASN A 139 -12.54 2.92 16.93
CA ASN A 139 -13.87 2.86 16.31
C ASN A 139 -13.93 1.68 15.35
N ARG A 140 -14.39 0.54 15.87
CA ARG A 140 -14.39 -0.73 15.16
C ARG A 140 -15.26 -0.72 13.89
N GLU A 141 -16.39 -0.01 13.93
CA GLU A 141 -17.32 0.07 12.80
C GLU A 141 -16.71 0.91 11.67
N SER A 142 -16.21 2.10 12.01
CA SER A 142 -15.52 2.98 11.06
C SER A 142 -14.30 2.29 10.45
N ALA A 143 -13.48 1.63 11.27
CA ALA A 143 -12.32 0.88 10.82
C ALA A 143 -12.69 -0.23 9.82
N TYR A 144 -13.80 -0.94 10.06
CA TYR A 144 -14.29 -1.95 9.15
C TYR A 144 -14.76 -1.37 7.81
N SER A 145 -15.50 -0.25 7.85
CA SER A 145 -15.96 0.44 6.63
C SER A 145 -14.80 0.91 5.75
N TYR A 146 -13.76 1.54 6.32
CA TYR A 146 -12.58 1.92 5.56
C TYR A 146 -11.82 0.73 4.99
N LEU A 147 -11.79 -0.39 5.74
CA LEU A 147 -11.15 -1.61 5.27
C LEU A 147 -11.91 -2.24 4.08
N GLN A 148 -13.24 -2.21 4.10
CA GLN A 148 -14.08 -2.61 2.97
C GLN A 148 -13.82 -1.72 1.74
N LEU A 149 -13.84 -0.41 1.93
CA LEU A 149 -13.61 0.54 0.84
C LEU A 149 -12.22 0.35 0.20
N ALA A 150 -11.18 0.19 1.02
CA ALA A 150 -9.83 -0.10 0.53
C ALA A 150 -9.79 -1.41 -0.28
N ALA A 151 -10.48 -2.45 0.18
CA ALA A 151 -10.54 -3.74 -0.51
C ALA A 151 -11.30 -3.68 -1.84
N GLU A 152 -12.39 -2.91 -1.90
CA GLU A 152 -13.15 -2.64 -3.13
C GLU A 152 -12.30 -1.87 -4.16
N LYS A 153 -11.45 -0.97 -3.69
CA LYS A 153 -10.44 -0.26 -4.50
C LYS A 153 -9.23 -1.12 -4.87
N GLY A 154 -9.24 -2.41 -4.54
CA GLY A 154 -8.22 -3.37 -4.94
C GLY A 154 -7.01 -3.48 -4.00
N HIS A 155 -7.03 -2.82 -2.83
CA HIS A 155 -5.92 -2.87 -1.88
C HIS A 155 -5.74 -4.29 -1.31
N MET A 156 -4.63 -4.95 -1.66
CA MET A 156 -4.41 -6.37 -1.38
C MET A 156 -4.40 -6.68 0.12
N TYR A 157 -3.68 -5.90 0.93
CA TYR A 157 -3.66 -6.09 2.39
C TYR A 157 -5.02 -5.87 3.04
N ALA A 158 -5.86 -5.00 2.46
CA ALA A 158 -7.19 -4.77 2.99
C ALA A 158 -8.09 -5.99 2.76
N ARG A 159 -8.03 -6.57 1.56
CA ARG A 159 -8.72 -7.83 1.21
C ARG A 159 -8.28 -8.98 2.12
N ILE A 160 -6.97 -9.14 2.33
CA ILE A 160 -6.42 -10.17 3.22
C ILE A 160 -6.92 -9.97 4.66
N ARG A 161 -6.88 -8.73 5.16
CA ARG A 161 -7.34 -8.41 6.51
C ARG A 161 -8.84 -8.67 6.67
N LEU A 162 -9.68 -8.30 5.71
CA LEU A 162 -11.11 -8.63 5.73
C LEU A 162 -11.35 -10.13 5.75
N ALA A 163 -10.64 -10.90 4.93
CA ALA A 163 -10.75 -12.36 4.92
C ALA A 163 -10.41 -12.96 6.31
N GLN A 164 -9.34 -12.45 6.95
CA GLN A 164 -8.97 -12.84 8.31
C GLN A 164 -10.08 -12.51 9.33
N LEU A 165 -10.66 -11.31 9.25
CA LEU A 165 -11.74 -10.87 10.15
C LEU A 165 -13.03 -11.69 9.97
N LYS A 166 -13.43 -11.93 8.71
CA LYS A 166 -14.59 -12.79 8.37
C LYS A 166 -14.38 -14.21 8.90
N ARG A 167 -13.18 -14.77 8.75
CA ARG A 167 -12.83 -16.12 9.28
C ARG A 167 -12.89 -16.18 10.81
N LYS A 168 -12.42 -15.14 11.50
CA LYS A 168 -12.48 -15.06 12.97
C LYS A 168 -13.90 -14.88 13.51
N GLY A 169 -14.85 -14.42 12.68
CA GLY A 169 -16.23 -14.17 13.11
C GLY A 169 -16.34 -12.97 14.05
N GLU A 170 -15.41 -12.03 13.94
CA GLU A 170 -15.19 -10.97 14.91
C GLU A 170 -16.36 -9.96 15.00
N PHE A 171 -17.21 -9.88 13.97
CA PHE A 171 -18.46 -9.10 13.92
C PHE A 171 -19.73 -9.95 14.07
N GLY A 172 -19.62 -11.17 14.61
CA GLY A 172 -20.75 -12.08 14.84
C GLY A 172 -20.92 -13.17 13.78
N MET A 173 -21.81 -14.13 14.05
CA MET A 173 -22.05 -15.31 13.20
C MET A 173 -22.51 -14.97 11.77
N SER A 174 -23.21 -13.85 11.59
CA SER A 174 -23.71 -13.38 10.29
C SER A 174 -22.57 -13.12 9.30
N MET A 175 -21.51 -12.43 9.73
CA MET A 175 -20.33 -12.15 8.90
C MET A 175 -19.49 -13.39 8.60
N ARG A 176 -19.47 -14.36 9.52
CA ARG A 176 -18.80 -15.65 9.30
C ARG A 176 -19.50 -16.44 8.19
N LEU A 177 -20.83 -16.43 8.16
CA LEU A 177 -21.62 -17.05 7.10
C LEU A 177 -21.41 -16.33 5.76
N VAL A 178 -21.42 -14.99 5.72
CA VAL A 178 -21.14 -14.22 4.49
C VAL A 178 -19.76 -14.57 3.90
N GLY A 179 -18.72 -14.68 4.73
CA GLY A 179 -17.39 -15.10 4.27
C GLY A 179 -17.35 -16.52 3.70
N ILE A 180 -18.09 -17.45 4.31
CA ILE A 180 -18.24 -18.82 3.79
C ILE A 180 -18.98 -18.81 2.44
N PHE A 181 -20.07 -18.05 2.33
CA PHE A 181 -20.84 -17.93 1.09
C PHE A 181 -20.05 -17.27 -0.05
N GLU A 182 -19.30 -16.19 0.20
CA GLU A 182 -18.42 -15.59 -0.81
C GLU A 182 -17.35 -16.57 -1.29
N THR A 183 -16.79 -17.35 -0.36
CA THR A 183 -15.79 -18.36 -0.71
C THR A 183 -16.41 -19.45 -1.59
N ILE A 184 -17.58 -19.97 -1.23
CA ILE A 184 -18.31 -20.96 -2.03
C ILE A 184 -18.69 -20.39 -3.39
N ALA A 185 -19.15 -19.14 -3.44
CA ALA A 185 -19.56 -18.46 -4.67
C ALA A 185 -18.43 -18.33 -5.70
N LEU A 186 -17.16 -18.24 -5.26
CA LEU A 186 -16.00 -18.28 -6.17
C LEU A 186 -15.84 -19.63 -6.90
N PHE A 187 -16.32 -20.72 -6.31
CA PHE A 187 -16.23 -22.07 -6.90
C PHE A 187 -17.49 -22.47 -7.69
N VAL A 188 -18.63 -21.78 -7.49
CA VAL A 188 -19.88 -22.05 -8.22
C VAL A 188 -19.69 -21.97 -9.75
N PRO A 189 -19.03 -20.96 -10.34
CA PRO A 189 -18.77 -20.91 -11.78
C PRO A 189 -17.94 -22.10 -12.28
N MET A 190 -16.99 -22.58 -11.45
CA MET A 190 -16.12 -23.71 -11.77
C MET A 190 -16.92 -25.02 -11.79
N ILE A 191 -17.87 -25.18 -10.87
CA ILE A 191 -18.81 -26.32 -10.85
C ILE A 191 -19.72 -26.30 -12.09
N PHE A 192 -20.24 -25.13 -12.47
CA PHE A 192 -21.01 -24.99 -13.71
C PHE A 192 -20.19 -25.29 -14.96
N LEU A 193 -18.90 -24.93 -14.98
CA LEU A 193 -17.98 -25.30 -16.06
C LEU A 193 -17.79 -26.81 -16.16
N PHE A 194 -17.63 -27.50 -15.03
CA PHE A 194 -17.56 -28.96 -14.97
C PHE A 194 -18.85 -29.66 -15.43
N LEU A 195 -20.02 -29.09 -15.11
CA LEU A 195 -21.31 -29.61 -15.54
C LEU A 195 -21.60 -29.33 -17.02
N LYS A 196 -21.15 -28.19 -17.55
CA LYS A 196 -21.36 -27.79 -18.94
C LYS A 196 -20.38 -28.49 -19.90
N TYR A 197 -19.19 -28.82 -19.42
CA TYR A 197 -18.17 -29.57 -20.15
C TYR A 197 -17.79 -30.83 -19.36
N PRO A 198 -18.71 -31.81 -19.22
CA PRO A 198 -18.35 -33.08 -18.64
C PRO A 198 -17.28 -33.69 -19.54
N SER A 199 -16.09 -33.94 -18.99
CA SER A 199 -14.91 -34.39 -19.71
C SER A 199 -15.21 -35.55 -20.68
N THR A 200 -15.45 -35.23 -21.95
CA THR A 200 -15.32 -36.18 -23.04
C THR A 200 -13.87 -36.10 -23.51
N ASP A 201 -13.18 -37.24 -23.45
CA ASP A 201 -11.82 -37.49 -23.98
C ASP A 201 -10.60 -37.19 -23.09
N LEU A 202 -10.51 -37.88 -21.94
CA LEU A 202 -9.19 -38.23 -21.37
C LEU A 202 -8.95 -39.74 -21.19
N LEU A 203 -9.89 -40.62 -21.60
CA LEU A 203 -9.74 -42.08 -21.47
C LEU A 203 -10.33 -42.87 -22.64
N ARG A 204 -9.97 -42.52 -23.89
CA ARG A 204 -10.06 -43.44 -25.04
C ARG A 204 -8.72 -43.51 -25.77
N ARG A 205 -7.88 -44.46 -25.33
CA ARG A 205 -7.11 -45.30 -26.25
C ARG A 205 -7.90 -46.60 -26.44
#